data_AF-A0A944FTW5-F1
#
_entry.id   AF-A0A944FTW5-F1
#
_cell.length_a   1.000
_cell.length_b   1.000
_cell.length_c   1.000
_cell.angle_alpha   90.00
_cell.angle_beta   90.00
_cell.angle_gamma   90.00
#
_symmetry.space_group_name_H-M   'P 1'
#
loop_
_entity.id
_entity.type
_entity.pdbx_description
1 polymer ?
#
loop_
_entity_poly.entity_id
_entity_poly.type
_entity_poly.pdbx_seq_one_letter_code
_entity_poly.pdbx_strand_id
1 'polypeptide(L)'
;MERRDFLKKTAFVMATATLAPAALSAAGSEFSPQAPQGNVNDYKIISDTVKNGIRYVSATPSAKVCSKQIDIEIDVKTQTIRNCAFTRGCPGNAIGLCNMIKGQKVSTVIEKLSNVPCASRGTSCPDQLAKILKSLK
;
A
#
# COMPACT_ATOMS: atom_id res chain seq x y z
N MET A 1 16.42 8.70 28.06
CA MET A 1 15.29 9.65 28.18
C MET A 1 14.03 8.83 28.20
N GLU A 2 13.73 8.27 29.37
CA GLU A 2 12.68 7.28 29.57
C GLU A 2 11.42 7.97 30.09
N ARG A 3 10.27 7.64 29.48
CA ARG A 3 8.94 8.14 29.85
C ARG A 3 8.46 7.45 31.12
N ARG A 4 8.85 7.95 32.29
CA ARG A 4 8.21 7.65 33.58
C ARG A 4 8.21 8.94 34.40
N ASP A 5 7.21 9.11 35.26
CA ASP A 5 7.04 10.22 36.21
C ASP A 5 6.05 11.33 35.83
N PHE A 6 4.83 10.93 35.46
CA PHE A 6 3.66 11.80 35.60
C PHE A 6 2.55 11.13 36.44
N LEU A 7 2.92 10.56 37.58
CA LEU A 7 1.95 10.06 38.56
C LEU A 7 2.50 10.24 39.96
N LYS A 8 2.27 11.43 40.55
CA LYS A 8 2.17 11.68 42.00
C LYS A 8 1.80 13.15 42.24
N LYS A 9 0.80 13.37 43.12
CA LYS A 9 0.05 14.61 43.45
C LYS A 9 -1.13 14.81 42.49
N THR A 10 -2.40 14.79 42.90
CA THR A 10 -3.00 15.35 44.11
C THR A 10 -4.36 14.67 44.35
N ALA A 11 -4.78 14.55 45.60
CA ALA A 11 -5.98 13.86 46.04
C ALA A 11 -7.29 14.66 45.83
N PHE A 12 -8.37 13.89 45.68
CA PHE A 12 -9.69 14.05 46.29
C PHE A 12 -10.49 15.35 46.06
N VAL A 13 -11.45 15.29 45.13
CA VAL A 13 -12.78 15.93 45.29
C VAL A 13 -13.83 14.98 44.70
N MET A 14 -14.76 14.53 45.54
CA MET A 14 -15.96 13.80 45.15
C MET A 14 -16.95 14.78 44.51
N ALA A 15 -17.19 14.65 43.21
CA ALA A 15 -18.28 15.32 42.52
C ALA A 15 -19.13 14.25 41.81
N THR A 16 -20.31 13.98 42.37
CA THR A 16 -21.33 13.14 41.74
C THR A 16 -21.95 13.90 40.58
N ALA A 17 -21.39 13.70 39.38
CA ALA A 17 -22.00 14.13 38.12
C ALA A 17 -22.74 12.94 37.51
N THR A 18 -24.06 12.93 37.66
CA THR A 18 -24.95 12.20 36.75
C THR A 18 -24.86 12.85 35.38
N LEU A 19 -24.69 12.05 34.30
CA LEU A 19 -25.23 12.29 32.94
C LEU A 19 -24.78 11.17 31.97
N ALA A 20 -25.80 10.52 31.40
CA ALA A 20 -25.97 9.71 30.17
C ALA A 20 -24.76 9.05 29.43
N PRO A 21 -24.98 7.86 28.84
CA PRO A 21 -23.97 7.16 28.04
C PRO A 21 -23.78 7.72 26.62
N ALA A 22 -22.50 7.83 26.27
CA ALA A 22 -21.86 7.55 24.97
C ALA A 22 -22.60 7.89 23.66
N ALA A 23 -22.08 8.89 22.95
CA ALA A 23 -21.97 8.87 21.50
C ALA A 23 -20.77 9.73 21.05
N LEU A 24 -19.55 9.19 21.21
CA LEU A 24 -18.38 9.72 20.52
C LEU A 24 -18.50 9.27 19.05
N SER A 25 -19.16 10.09 18.22
CA SER A 25 -19.06 9.93 16.78
C SER A 25 -17.62 10.25 16.39
N ALA A 26 -16.84 9.21 16.18
CA ALA A 26 -15.54 9.31 15.55
C ALA A 26 -15.78 9.85 14.13
N ALA A 27 -15.66 11.16 13.96
CA ALA A 27 -15.46 11.78 12.65
C ALA A 27 -14.05 11.40 12.17
N GLY A 28 -13.87 10.11 11.84
CA GLY A 28 -12.88 9.74 10.85
C GLY A 28 -13.39 10.33 9.54
N SER A 29 -12.75 11.40 9.08
CA SER A 29 -12.98 11.88 7.72
C SER A 29 -12.65 10.71 6.81
N GLU A 30 -13.68 10.12 6.22
CA GLU A 30 -13.53 9.06 5.24
C GLU A 30 -12.60 9.58 4.14
N PHE A 31 -11.37 9.08 4.14
CA PHE A 31 -10.47 9.26 3.02
C PHE A 31 -11.08 8.47 1.87
N SER A 32 -11.84 9.16 1.03
CA SER A 32 -12.35 8.63 -0.24
C SER A 32 -11.28 8.88 -1.30
N PRO A 33 -10.46 7.89 -1.68
CA PRO A 33 -9.54 8.07 -2.78
C PRO A 33 -10.35 8.13 -4.08
N GLN A 34 -10.65 9.34 -4.52
CA GLN A 34 -11.11 9.59 -5.88
C GLN A 34 -9.99 9.14 -6.83
N ALA A 35 -10.29 8.11 -7.63
CA ALA A 35 -9.36 7.57 -8.60
C ALA A 35 -9.04 8.64 -9.67
N PRO A 36 -7.78 9.10 -9.80
CA PRO A 36 -7.41 9.91 -10.95
C PRO A 36 -7.46 9.02 -12.19
N GLN A 37 -8.26 9.41 -13.17
CA GLN A 37 -8.36 8.74 -14.46
C GLN A 37 -7.01 8.87 -15.19
N GLY A 38 -6.25 7.79 -15.19
CA GLY A 38 -4.89 7.73 -15.74
C GLY A 38 -4.89 7.47 -17.23
N ASN A 39 -4.21 8.35 -17.97
CA ASN A 39 -3.79 8.19 -19.37
C ASN A 39 -3.16 6.80 -19.61
N VAL A 40 -3.49 6.20 -20.76
CA VAL A 40 -3.23 4.83 -21.22
C VAL A 40 -1.72 4.46 -21.33
N ASN A 41 -0.79 5.35 -20.98
CA ASN A 41 0.66 5.15 -21.11
C ASN A 41 1.46 5.51 -19.83
N ASP A 42 1.02 5.05 -18.65
CA ASP A 42 1.66 5.40 -17.35
C ASP A 42 2.78 4.42 -16.93
N TYR A 43 2.82 3.20 -17.46
CA TYR A 43 3.88 2.21 -17.23
C TYR A 43 4.20 1.45 -18.51
N LYS A 44 5.35 0.77 -18.55
CA LYS A 44 5.78 -0.06 -19.68
C LYS A 44 6.21 -1.44 -19.19
N ILE A 45 5.60 -2.49 -19.73
CA ILE A 45 6.09 -3.87 -19.51
C ILE A 45 7.36 -4.07 -20.34
N ILE A 46 8.46 -4.44 -19.68
CA ILE A 46 9.75 -4.72 -20.31
C ILE A 46 9.79 -6.18 -20.76
N SER A 47 9.35 -7.10 -19.88
CA SER A 47 9.31 -8.52 -20.15
C SER A 47 8.13 -9.18 -19.45
N ASP A 48 7.53 -10.15 -20.11
CA ASP A 48 6.49 -11.00 -19.55
C ASP A 48 6.76 -12.43 -20.02
N THR A 49 7.10 -13.32 -19.09
CA THR A 49 7.51 -14.68 -19.42
C THR A 49 6.95 -15.65 -18.41
N VAL A 50 6.42 -16.78 -18.88
CA VAL A 50 5.92 -17.85 -18.02
C VAL A 50 6.88 -19.03 -18.07
N LYS A 51 7.42 -19.43 -16.92
CA LYS A 51 8.29 -20.60 -16.76
C LYS A 51 7.88 -21.40 -15.54
N ASN A 52 7.72 -22.72 -15.69
CA ASN A 52 7.38 -23.65 -14.61
C ASN A 52 6.11 -23.26 -13.82
N GLY A 53 5.12 -22.68 -14.49
CA GLY A 53 3.87 -22.23 -13.86
C GLY A 53 3.97 -20.90 -13.09
N ILE A 54 5.13 -20.23 -13.14
CA ILE A 54 5.34 -18.90 -12.58
C ILE A 54 5.46 -17.89 -13.72
N ARG A 55 4.70 -16.80 -13.65
CA ARG A 55 4.80 -15.64 -14.54
C ARG A 55 5.76 -14.62 -13.93
N TYR A 56 6.80 -14.30 -14.67
CA TYR A 56 7.81 -13.31 -14.34
C TYR A 56 7.52 -12.06 -15.18
N VAL A 57 7.24 -10.95 -14.49
CA VAL A 57 6.97 -9.68 -15.14
C VAL A 57 7.97 -8.65 -14.66
N SER A 58 8.60 -7.95 -15.59
CA SER A 58 9.42 -6.78 -15.31
C SER A 58 8.81 -5.58 -16.00
N ALA A 59 8.66 -4.47 -15.28
CA ALA A 59 8.02 -3.26 -15.79
C ALA A 59 8.72 -1.99 -15.31
N THR A 60 8.76 -0.99 -16.20
CA THR A 60 9.12 0.38 -15.85
C THR A 60 7.85 1.13 -15.42
N PRO A 61 7.78 1.61 -14.16
CA PRO A 61 6.66 2.41 -13.70
C PRO A 61 6.76 3.86 -14.19
N SER A 62 5.71 4.65 -13.96
CA SER A 62 5.66 6.08 -14.30
C SER A 62 6.89 6.86 -13.89
N ALA A 63 7.34 7.79 -14.74
CA ALA A 63 8.45 8.70 -14.41
C ALA A 63 8.17 9.57 -13.17
N LYS A 64 6.91 9.67 -12.74
CA LYS A 64 6.47 10.40 -11.54
C LYS A 64 6.88 9.72 -10.24
N VAL A 65 7.15 8.41 -10.23
CA VAL A 65 7.50 7.67 -9.00
C VAL A 65 9.01 7.55 -8.80
N CYS A 66 9.42 7.14 -7.59
CA CYS A 66 10.84 7.02 -7.26
C CYS A 66 11.48 5.69 -7.69
N SER A 67 10.68 4.62 -7.86
CA SER A 67 11.16 3.36 -8.42
C SER A 67 11.43 3.50 -9.93
N LYS A 68 12.37 2.71 -10.44
CA LYS A 68 12.75 2.66 -11.85
C LYS A 68 12.39 1.36 -12.53
N GLN A 69 12.21 0.30 -11.75
CA GLN A 69 11.74 -0.99 -12.22
C GLN A 69 10.96 -1.69 -11.11
N ILE A 70 9.98 -2.48 -11.51
CA ILE A 70 9.20 -3.35 -10.63
C ILE A 70 9.24 -4.74 -11.25
N ASP A 71 9.74 -5.70 -10.50
CA ASP A 71 9.83 -7.11 -10.88
C ASP A 71 8.86 -7.91 -10.02
N ILE A 72 8.03 -8.72 -10.65
CA ILE A 72 6.92 -9.43 -10.00
C ILE A 72 6.94 -10.90 -10.44
N GLU A 73 6.76 -11.78 -9.47
CA GLU A 73 6.58 -13.22 -9.70
C GLU A 73 5.18 -13.62 -9.25
N ILE A 74 4.41 -14.22 -10.15
CA ILE A 74 3.02 -14.60 -9.92
C ILE A 74 2.86 -16.10 -10.21
N ASP A 75 2.25 -16.82 -9.28
CA ASP A 75 1.79 -18.18 -9.54
C ASP A 75 0.55 -18.14 -10.46
N VAL A 76 0.67 -18.72 -11.66
CA VAL A 76 -0.38 -18.64 -12.68
C VAL A 76 -1.64 -19.41 -12.26
N LYS A 77 -1.49 -20.51 -11.51
CA LYS A 77 -2.62 -21.36 -11.09
C LYS A 77 -3.41 -20.72 -9.97
N THR A 78 -2.71 -20.21 -8.96
CA THR A 78 -3.34 -19.66 -7.74
C THR A 78 -3.56 -18.15 -7.81
N GLN A 79 -3.04 -17.48 -8.85
CA GLN A 79 -3.06 -16.02 -9.00
C GLN A 79 -2.53 -15.31 -7.74
N THR A 80 -1.44 -15.86 -7.19
CA THR A 80 -0.82 -15.41 -5.93
C THR A 80 0.56 -14.82 -6.19
N ILE A 81 0.88 -13.70 -5.53
CA ILE A 81 2.19 -13.07 -5.63
C ILE A 81 3.21 -13.93 -4.86
N ARG A 82 4.20 -14.47 -5.56
CA ARG A 82 5.30 -15.24 -4.97
C ARG A 82 6.42 -14.33 -4.49
N ASN A 83 6.70 -13.29 -5.28
CA ASN A 83 7.75 -12.33 -4.99
C ASN A 83 7.46 -10.99 -5.68
N CYS A 84 8.05 -9.93 -5.14
CA CYS A 84 8.06 -8.60 -5.73
C CYS A 84 9.37 -7.92 -5.37
N ALA A 85 9.95 -7.16 -6.28
CA ALA A 85 11.14 -6.36 -6.04
C ALA A 85 11.02 -5.01 -6.73
N PHE A 86 11.48 -3.96 -6.05
CA PHE A 86 11.57 -2.62 -6.61
C PHE A 86 13.04 -2.26 -6.81
N THR A 87 13.38 -1.81 -8.02
CA THR A 87 14.67 -1.16 -8.26
C THR A 87 14.53 0.33 -7.98
N ARG A 88 15.35 0.84 -7.05
CA ARG A 88 15.32 2.22 -6.54
C ARG A 88 14.04 2.54 -5.75
N GLY A 89 14.08 3.62 -4.97
CA GLY A 89 12.99 4.07 -4.11
C GLY A 89 13.42 4.08 -2.64
N CYS A 90 12.45 4.12 -1.74
CA CYS A 90 12.73 3.96 -0.31
C CYS A 90 12.99 2.48 -0.01
N PRO A 91 14.22 2.07 0.37
CA PRO A 91 14.57 0.66 0.50
C PRO A 91 13.76 -0.05 1.59
N GLY A 92 13.59 0.57 2.76
CA GLY A 92 12.82 0.00 3.86
C GLY A 92 11.35 -0.22 3.49
N ASN A 93 10.70 0.78 2.89
CA ASN A 93 9.30 0.66 2.47
C ASN A 93 9.12 -0.32 1.30
N ALA A 94 10.06 -0.37 0.34
CA ALA A 94 10.01 -1.31 -0.77
C ALA A 94 10.07 -2.76 -0.27
N ILE A 95 11.06 -3.08 0.57
CA ILE A 95 11.21 -4.42 1.15
C ILE A 95 10.01 -4.78 2.02
N GLY A 96 9.57 -3.86 2.89
CA GLY A 96 8.41 -4.05 3.75
C GLY A 96 7.13 -4.32 2.94
N LEU A 97 6.87 -3.53 1.90
CA LEU A 97 5.74 -3.73 1.00
C LEU A 97 5.76 -5.10 0.34
N CYS A 98 6.90 -5.50 -0.23
CA CYS A 98 7.05 -6.81 -0.87
C CYS A 98 6.79 -7.96 0.11
N ASN A 99 7.25 -7.84 1.36
CA ASN A 99 6.99 -8.83 2.40
C ASN A 99 5.50 -8.90 2.77
N MET A 100 4.81 -7.75 2.86
CA MET A 100 3.38 -7.70 3.21
C MET A 100 2.46 -8.28 2.13
N ILE A 101 2.85 -8.24 0.85
CA ILE A 101 2.01 -8.72 -0.26
C ILE A 101 2.36 -10.15 -0.70
N LYS A 102 3.52 -10.67 -0.27
CA LYS A 102 3.95 -12.03 -0.56
C LYS A 102 2.91 -13.04 -0.05
N GLY A 103 2.51 -13.97 -0.91
CA GLY A 103 1.50 -14.98 -0.59
C GLY A 103 0.04 -14.48 -0.66
N GLN A 104 -0.20 -13.22 -1.02
CA GLN A 104 -1.56 -12.71 -1.24
C GLN A 104 -2.00 -12.86 -2.69
N LYS A 105 -3.31 -12.99 -2.90
CA LYS A 105 -3.92 -13.00 -4.24
C LYS A 105 -3.70 -11.65 -4.93
N VAL A 106 -3.46 -11.69 -6.24
CA VAL A 106 -3.25 -10.50 -7.08
C VAL A 106 -4.42 -9.51 -6.94
N SER A 107 -5.68 -9.98 -6.92
CA SER A 107 -6.85 -9.12 -6.73
C SER A 107 -6.83 -8.34 -5.43
N THR A 108 -6.52 -9.00 -4.31
CA THR A 108 -6.46 -8.38 -2.98
C THR A 108 -5.34 -7.34 -2.92
N VAL A 109 -4.20 -7.60 -3.55
CA VAL A 109 -3.08 -6.65 -3.60
C VAL A 109 -3.44 -5.42 -4.43
N ILE A 110 -4.11 -5.62 -5.57
CA ILE A 110 -4.62 -4.52 -6.39
C ILE A 110 -5.55 -3.63 -5.57
N GLU A 111 -6.51 -4.20 -4.85
CA GLU A 111 -7.47 -3.46 -4.04
C GLU A 111 -6.77 -2.65 -2.92
N LYS A 112 -5.80 -3.26 -2.24
CA LYS A 112 -5.07 -2.61 -1.13
C LYS A 112 -4.15 -1.48 -1.56
N LEU A 113 -3.59 -1.56 -2.77
CA LEU A 113 -2.53 -0.64 -3.21
C LEU A 113 -2.99 0.39 -4.25
N SER A 114 -4.18 0.22 -4.82
CA SER A 114 -4.72 1.17 -5.81
C SER A 114 -5.03 2.53 -5.20
N ASN A 115 -4.85 3.59 -5.99
CA ASN A 115 -5.24 4.96 -5.67
C ASN A 115 -4.56 5.54 -4.43
N VAL A 116 -3.34 5.09 -4.11
CA VAL A 116 -2.51 5.66 -3.05
C VAL A 116 -1.50 6.63 -3.69
N PRO A 117 -1.68 7.96 -3.64
CA PRO A 117 -0.74 8.90 -4.22
C PRO A 117 0.45 9.18 -3.30
N CYS A 118 1.61 9.52 -3.88
CA CYS A 118 2.75 10.05 -3.15
C CYS A 118 2.73 11.58 -3.20
N ALA A 119 2.25 12.21 -2.12
CA ALA A 119 2.03 13.66 -2.05
C ALA A 119 1.25 14.15 -3.30
N SER A 120 1.72 15.22 -3.95
CA SER A 120 1.08 15.83 -5.13
C SER A 120 1.37 15.13 -6.46
N ARG A 121 2.03 13.96 -6.47
CA ARG A 121 2.43 13.27 -7.73
C ARG A 121 1.29 12.56 -8.45
N GLY A 122 0.13 12.40 -7.81
CA GLY A 122 -1.05 11.73 -8.38
C GLY A 122 -0.92 10.21 -8.55
N THR A 123 0.21 9.61 -8.14
CA THR A 123 0.46 8.17 -8.11
C THR A 123 1.62 7.87 -7.14
N SER A 124 1.91 6.61 -6.88
CA SER A 124 3.00 6.14 -6.02
C SER A 124 3.54 4.79 -6.49
N CYS A 125 4.67 4.34 -5.94
CA CYS A 125 5.21 3.00 -6.24
C CYS A 125 4.20 1.87 -6.00
N PRO A 126 3.47 1.80 -4.85
CA PRO A 126 2.43 0.79 -4.67
C PRO A 126 1.25 0.94 -5.65
N ASP A 127 0.84 2.17 -5.99
CA ASP A 127 -0.23 2.39 -6.97
C ASP A 127 0.19 1.95 -8.39
N GLN A 128 1.44 2.22 -8.79
CA GLN A 128 2.00 1.73 -10.05
C GLN A 128 2.06 0.19 -10.09
N LEU A 129 2.44 -0.46 -8.98
CA LEU A 129 2.37 -1.91 -8.86
C LEU A 129 0.94 -2.41 -9.07
N ALA A 130 -0.07 -1.77 -8.47
CA ALA A 130 -1.47 -2.14 -8.64
C ALA A 130 -1.95 -1.99 -10.10
N LYS A 131 -1.54 -0.91 -10.79
CA LYS A 131 -1.85 -0.68 -12.21
C LYS A 131 -1.23 -1.74 -13.12
N ILE A 132 0.03 -2.10 -12.89
CA ILE A 132 0.72 -3.17 -13.62
C ILE A 132 0.01 -4.51 -13.36
N LEU A 133 -0.29 -4.85 -12.10
CA LEU A 133 -1.02 -6.08 -11.78
C LEU A 133 -2.41 -6.15 -12.43
N LYS A 134 -3.11 -5.01 -12.52
CA LYS A 134 -4.41 -4.91 -13.20
C LYS A 134 -4.32 -5.23 -14.69
N SER A 135 -3.23 -4.89 -15.37
CA SER A 135 -3.08 -5.11 -16.81
C SER A 135 -2.66 -6.52 -17.20
N LEU A 136 -2.18 -7.28 -16.22
CA LEU A 136 -1.77 -8.68 -16.41
C LEU A 136 -2.95 -9.65 -16.24
N LYS A 137 -4.06 -9.16 -15.70
CA LYS A 137 -5.30 -9.89 -15.46
C LYS A 137 -6.08 -10.05 -16.76
#